data_AF-A0A7Y4T9M7-F1
#
_entry.id   AF-A0A7Y4T9M7-F1
#
_cell.length_a   1.000
_cell.length_b   1.000
_cell.length_c   1.000
_cell.angle_alpha   90.00
_cell.angle_beta   90.00
_cell.angle_gamma   90.00
#
_symmetry.space_group_name_H-M   'P 1'
#
loop_
_entity.id
_entity.type
_entity.pdbx_description
1 polymer ?
#
loop_
_entity_poly.entity_id
_entity_poly.type
_entity_poly.pdbx_seq_one_letter_code
_entity_poly.pdbx_strand_id
1 'polypeptide(L)'
;MVAQQANRHFHDVLQGIQVPIIAAIWQETRSTLSVHVGANANRTKAKAEILAALASAGVARVRVYFHTARDLTAPRSLERLIAQFGDGEVVYDPTEAISGAKALVAASHKVRASLADSIAGIFFAPGARTLFVSLGGKYFAGAEKLRVGDLAAIERQIVEALGAAFATSQTACPAIRVGFGLPKTALVPVDHGSVARRSSKVLSAVRRFWKPVAIAALFGFGANAAAARDPAVSPTNVKITGAGTSVNGEGGWFFGGALTAPLGERWGIQAEGAISGNDSDTVTGFGGHIFTRDPSSYLLGIFAAYASEDTFDLDATRLGAEAEIYLSQLTIMAKAGYQFSDTAALDTAFGDIELRWYISDDFALSGGGAFDETTSIGRIGAEWRPGFAALPGLAFRVDGAWGDDDYESYLGGITYYFGADASLKDRHRKQDPDSALFTLFQAVQAEQTRLCNQYGGC
;
A
#
# COMPACT_ATOMS: atom_id res chain seq x y z
N MET A 1 9.69 -22.62 30.63
CA MET A 1 9.50 -21.54 31.62
C MET A 1 10.83 -21.05 32.21
N VAL A 2 11.77 -21.92 32.57
CA VAL A 2 13.09 -21.54 33.11
C VAL A 2 13.94 -20.71 32.13
N ALA A 3 13.93 -21.04 30.83
CA ALA A 3 14.68 -20.29 29.81
C ALA A 3 14.20 -18.83 29.64
N GLN A 4 12.89 -18.58 29.66
CA GLN A 4 12.34 -17.22 29.54
C GLN A 4 12.62 -16.34 30.77
N GLN A 5 12.72 -16.94 31.97
CA GLN A 5 13.12 -16.20 33.17
C GLN A 5 14.61 -15.85 33.14
N ALA A 6 15.46 -16.78 32.67
CA ALA A 6 16.88 -16.51 32.46
C ALA A 6 17.12 -15.41 31.42
N ASN A 7 16.36 -15.40 30.32
CA ASN A 7 16.49 -14.38 29.27
C ASN A 7 16.14 -12.98 29.78
N ARG A 8 15.06 -12.84 30.57
CA ARG A 8 14.71 -11.54 31.19
C ARG A 8 15.78 -11.06 32.14
N HIS A 9 16.32 -11.96 32.97
CA HIS A 9 17.38 -11.60 33.91
C HIS A 9 18.64 -11.09 33.19
N PHE A 10 19.06 -11.74 32.10
CA PHE A 10 20.21 -11.28 31.31
C PHE A 10 19.94 -9.97 30.59
N HIS A 11 18.71 -9.76 30.11
CA HIS A 11 18.33 -8.51 29.47
C HIS A 11 18.54 -7.31 30.40
N ASP A 12 18.02 -7.38 31.62
CA ASP A 12 18.10 -6.29 32.61
C ASP A 12 19.57 -5.98 32.97
N VAL A 13 20.38 -7.01 33.16
CA VAL A 13 21.81 -6.88 33.46
C VAL A 13 22.54 -6.21 32.30
N LEU A 14 22.30 -6.66 31.06
CA LEU A 14 22.95 -6.13 29.86
C LEU A 14 22.52 -4.68 29.57
N GLN A 15 21.26 -4.33 29.84
CA GLN A 15 20.74 -2.97 29.70
C GLN A 15 21.39 -1.97 30.67
N GLY A 16 21.82 -2.43 31.85
CA GLY A 16 22.50 -1.58 32.85
C GLY A 16 23.96 -1.24 32.51
N ILE A 17 24.60 -1.96 31.59
CA ILE A 17 26.00 -1.77 31.21
C ILE A 17 26.13 -0.52 30.34
N GLN A 18 27.07 0.39 30.66
CA GLN A 18 27.23 1.66 29.96
C GLN A 18 27.99 1.55 28.62
N VAL A 19 28.24 0.32 28.18
CA VAL A 19 28.97 -0.01 26.97
C VAL A 19 27.97 -0.25 25.84
N PRO A 20 28.22 0.24 24.61
CA PRO A 20 27.32 0.02 23.47
C PRO A 20 27.34 -1.44 23.01
N ILE A 21 26.48 -2.26 23.61
CA ILE A 21 26.26 -3.66 23.25
C ILE A 21 25.32 -3.70 22.05
N ILE A 22 25.79 -4.32 20.96
CA ILE A 22 25.03 -4.53 19.72
C ILE A 22 24.05 -5.69 19.91
N ALA A 23 24.53 -6.82 20.44
CA ALA A 23 23.71 -7.99 20.73
C ALA A 23 24.41 -8.92 21.73
N ALA A 24 23.64 -9.76 22.42
CA ALA A 24 24.15 -10.90 23.17
C ALA A 24 23.47 -12.20 22.73
N ILE A 25 24.28 -13.23 22.51
CA ILE A 25 23.89 -14.50 21.90
C ILE A 25 24.22 -15.64 22.85
N TRP A 26 23.20 -16.38 23.29
CA TRP A 26 23.35 -17.56 24.15
C TRP A 26 23.56 -18.82 23.32
N GLN A 27 24.63 -19.56 23.62
CA GLN A 27 24.92 -20.86 23.01
C GLN A 27 24.65 -21.97 24.03
N GLU A 28 23.49 -22.62 23.91
CA GLU A 28 23.06 -23.67 24.84
C GLU A 28 24.05 -24.83 24.92
N THR A 29 24.55 -25.31 23.78
CA THR A 29 25.49 -26.44 23.69
C THR A 29 26.82 -26.20 24.42
N ARG A 30 27.19 -24.95 24.67
CA ARG A 30 28.46 -24.58 25.33
C ARG A 30 28.25 -23.84 26.65
N SER A 31 27.00 -23.61 27.05
CA SER A 31 26.61 -22.74 28.16
C SER A 31 27.40 -21.42 28.16
N THR A 32 27.53 -20.80 27.00
CA THR A 32 28.38 -19.61 26.80
C THR A 32 27.56 -18.45 26.25
N LEU A 33 27.68 -17.29 26.89
CA LEU A 33 27.10 -16.03 26.41
C LEU A 33 28.14 -15.26 25.59
N SER A 34 27.83 -14.99 24.32
CA SER A 34 28.65 -14.16 23.44
C SER A 34 28.08 -12.75 23.40
N VAL A 35 28.82 -11.76 23.89
CA VAL A 35 28.43 -10.34 23.90
C VAL A 35 29.18 -9.63 22.78
N HIS A 36 28.42 -9.04 21.86
CA HIS A 36 28.92 -8.32 20.71
C HIS A 36 28.81 -6.82 20.95
N VAL A 37 29.94 -6.12 20.84
CA VAL A 37 30.09 -4.73 21.29
C VAL A 37 30.63 -3.88 20.14
N GLY A 38 30.13 -2.66 19.99
CA GLY A 38 30.73 -1.68 19.09
C GLY A 38 32.17 -1.34 19.50
N ALA A 39 33.05 -1.09 18.54
CA ALA A 39 34.43 -0.70 18.82
C ALA A 39 34.47 0.59 19.67
N ASN A 40 34.91 0.47 20.91
CA ASN A 40 35.08 1.58 21.84
C ASN A 40 36.58 1.91 22.00
N ALA A 41 36.91 3.16 22.37
CA ALA A 41 38.28 3.63 22.57
C ALA A 41 39.03 2.84 23.66
N ASN A 42 38.32 2.26 24.64
CA ASN A 42 38.92 1.45 25.71
C ASN A 42 38.29 0.05 25.82
N ARG A 43 38.71 -0.86 24.93
CA ARG A 43 38.23 -2.26 24.88
C ARG A 43 38.47 -3.03 26.17
N THR A 44 39.58 -2.78 26.86
CA THR A 44 39.93 -3.48 28.10
C THR A 44 38.95 -3.12 29.22
N LYS A 45 38.67 -1.83 29.42
CA LYS A 45 37.69 -1.38 30.42
C LYS A 45 36.29 -1.93 30.12
N ALA A 46 35.84 -1.80 28.87
CA ALA A 46 34.53 -2.31 28.45
C ALA A 46 34.39 -3.82 28.67
N LYS A 47 35.42 -4.60 28.34
CA LYS A 47 35.44 -6.05 28.58
C LYS A 47 35.37 -6.38 30.08
N ALA A 48 36.14 -5.67 30.92
CA ALA A 48 36.13 -5.90 32.36
C ALA A 48 34.75 -5.60 32.98
N GLU A 49 34.12 -4.49 32.57
CA GLU A 49 32.78 -4.11 33.02
C GLU A 49 31.72 -5.17 32.65
N ILE A 50 31.71 -5.62 31.39
CA ILE A 50 30.79 -6.68 30.93
C ILE A 50 30.99 -7.99 31.69
N LEU A 51 32.25 -8.41 31.87
CA LEU A 51 32.56 -9.64 32.59
C LEU A 51 32.14 -9.57 34.06
N ALA A 52 32.38 -8.44 34.73
CA ALA A 52 31.97 -8.25 36.13
C ALA A 52 30.44 -8.29 36.27
N ALA A 53 29.71 -7.54 35.44
CA ALA A 53 28.24 -7.49 35.48
C ALA A 53 27.61 -8.88 35.26
N LEU A 54 28.09 -9.62 34.25
CA LEU A 54 27.55 -10.94 33.92
C LEU A 54 28.00 -12.04 34.91
N ALA A 55 29.17 -11.92 35.52
CA ALA A 55 29.59 -12.82 36.60
C ALA A 55 28.69 -12.67 37.83
N SER A 56 28.32 -11.44 38.21
CA SER A 56 27.35 -11.17 39.28
C SER A 56 25.95 -11.71 38.98
N ALA A 57 25.61 -11.85 37.69
CA ALA A 57 24.37 -12.48 37.22
C ALA A 57 24.46 -14.01 37.06
N GLY A 58 25.56 -14.63 37.49
CA GLY A 58 25.73 -16.09 37.47
C GLY A 58 26.08 -16.69 36.11
N VAL A 59 26.51 -15.89 35.13
CA VAL A 59 26.90 -16.41 33.80
C VAL A 59 28.30 -17.03 33.87
N ALA A 60 28.37 -18.35 33.83
CA ALA A 60 29.63 -19.09 34.02
C ALA A 60 30.69 -18.85 32.92
N ARG A 61 30.26 -18.60 31.68
CA ARG A 61 31.17 -18.39 30.53
C ARG A 61 30.68 -17.25 29.65
N VAL A 62 31.53 -16.22 29.54
CA VAL A 62 31.26 -15.04 28.72
C VAL A 62 32.39 -14.84 27.71
N ARG A 63 32.03 -14.59 26.45
CA ARG A 63 32.95 -14.15 25.40
C ARG A 63 32.53 -12.77 24.92
N VAL A 64 33.49 -11.85 24.79
CA VAL A 64 33.23 -10.48 24.35
C VAL A 64 33.91 -10.27 23.00
N TYR A 65 33.12 -9.93 21.98
CA TYR A 65 33.58 -9.65 20.62
C TYR A 65 33.40 -8.16 20.34
N PHE A 66 34.43 -7.54 19.74
CA PHE A 66 34.40 -6.13 19.38
C PHE A 66 34.32 -6.00 17.86
N HIS A 67 33.34 -5.23 17.40
CA HIS A 67 33.06 -5.00 15.97
C HIS A 67 33.36 -3.56 15.61
N THR A 68 34.16 -3.34 14.57
CA THR A 68 34.31 -2.03 13.95
C THR A 68 33.13 -1.73 13.05
N ALA A 69 32.91 -0.44 12.72
CA ALA A 69 31.91 -0.07 11.72
C ALA A 69 32.13 -0.77 10.37
N ARG A 70 33.39 -1.06 10.02
CA ARG A 70 33.74 -1.81 8.83
C ARG A 70 33.27 -3.27 8.90
N ASP A 71 33.39 -3.92 10.05
CA ASP A 71 32.98 -5.32 10.21
C ASP A 71 31.47 -5.49 10.02
N LEU A 72 30.69 -4.48 10.41
CA LEU A 72 29.23 -4.45 10.29
C LEU A 72 28.74 -4.05 8.89
N THR A 73 29.56 -3.35 8.10
CA THR A 73 29.18 -2.83 6.78
C THR A 73 29.83 -3.55 5.60
N ALA A 74 30.94 -4.25 5.82
CA ALA A 74 31.64 -5.04 4.80
C ALA A 74 30.89 -6.28 4.29
N PRO A 75 30.04 -6.97 5.08
CA PRO A 75 29.30 -8.14 4.59
C PRO A 75 28.44 -7.81 3.37
N ARG A 76 28.54 -8.63 2.34
CA ARG A 76 27.79 -8.46 1.08
C ARG A 76 26.35 -8.98 1.16
N SER A 77 25.98 -9.64 2.25
CA SER A 77 24.62 -10.12 2.54
C SER A 77 24.34 -10.11 4.04
N LEU A 78 23.06 -10.15 4.41
CA LEU A 78 22.63 -10.32 5.80
C LEU A 78 23.13 -11.65 6.38
N GLU A 79 23.08 -12.73 5.61
CA GLU A 79 23.61 -14.04 6.02
C GLU A 79 25.08 -13.98 6.45
N ARG A 80 25.92 -13.26 5.71
CA ARG A 80 27.33 -13.06 6.08
C ARG A 80 27.51 -12.15 7.30
N LEU A 81 26.61 -11.20 7.51
CA LEU A 81 26.61 -10.34 8.69
C LEU A 81 26.26 -11.17 9.94
N ILE A 82 25.16 -11.90 9.92
CA ILE A 82 24.69 -12.68 11.08
C ILE A 82 25.65 -13.82 11.44
N ALA A 83 26.39 -14.36 10.48
CA ALA A 83 27.42 -15.38 10.74
C ALA A 83 28.50 -14.89 11.71
N GLN A 84 28.74 -13.57 11.81
CA GLN A 84 29.67 -12.99 12.78
C GLN A 84 29.14 -13.03 14.23
N PHE A 85 27.82 -13.19 14.40
CA PHE A 85 27.13 -13.29 15.69
C PHE A 85 26.87 -14.74 16.11
N GLY A 86 26.98 -15.69 15.18
CA GLY A 86 26.80 -17.13 15.42
C GLY A 86 25.33 -17.56 15.57
N ASP A 87 25.11 -18.87 15.66
CA ASP A 87 23.77 -19.49 15.53
C ASP A 87 22.98 -19.64 16.83
N GLY A 88 23.44 -19.02 17.92
CA GLY A 88 22.75 -19.09 19.22
C GLY A 88 21.49 -18.23 19.31
N GLU A 89 20.77 -18.37 20.43
CA GLU A 89 19.58 -17.59 20.76
C GLU A 89 19.96 -16.14 21.07
N VAL A 90 19.24 -15.16 20.52
CA VAL A 90 19.46 -13.75 20.83
C VAL A 90 18.76 -13.44 22.16
N VAL A 91 19.54 -13.15 23.20
CA VAL A 91 18.99 -12.81 24.54
C VAL A 91 18.96 -11.31 24.80
N TYR A 92 19.70 -10.53 24.02
CA TYR A 92 19.70 -9.07 24.06
C TYR A 92 20.00 -8.52 22.66
N ASP A 93 19.13 -7.65 22.16
CA ASP A 93 19.29 -6.91 20.91
C ASP A 93 18.44 -5.64 21.01
N PRO A 94 19.01 -4.51 21.44
CA PRO A 94 18.24 -3.30 21.75
C PRO A 94 17.62 -2.65 20.51
N THR A 95 18.08 -3.02 19.31
CA THR A 95 17.61 -2.46 18.04
C THR A 95 16.76 -3.44 17.23
N GLU A 96 16.66 -4.69 17.70
CA GLU A 96 16.10 -5.82 16.96
C GLU A 96 16.75 -6.11 15.59
N ALA A 97 17.87 -5.46 15.27
CA ALA A 97 18.51 -5.57 13.97
C ALA A 97 19.09 -6.97 13.73
N ILE A 98 19.67 -7.60 14.76
CA ILE A 98 20.28 -8.93 14.66
C ILE A 98 19.19 -10.01 14.67
N SER A 99 18.21 -9.90 15.55
CA SER A 99 17.04 -10.78 15.59
C SER A 99 16.28 -10.74 14.27
N GLY A 100 15.99 -9.54 13.75
CA GLY A 100 15.32 -9.35 12.47
C GLY A 100 16.14 -9.89 11.29
N ALA A 101 17.46 -9.65 11.27
CA ALA A 101 18.33 -10.20 10.22
C ALA A 101 18.39 -11.73 10.25
N LYS A 102 18.44 -12.35 11.44
CA LYS A 102 18.38 -13.81 11.58
C LYS A 102 17.05 -14.37 11.08
N ALA A 103 15.93 -13.73 11.43
CA ALA A 103 14.60 -14.14 10.95
C ALA A 103 14.48 -14.01 9.42
N LEU A 104 14.97 -12.91 8.84
CA LEU A 104 15.03 -12.73 7.38
C LEU A 104 15.84 -13.82 6.68
N VAL A 105 17.01 -14.16 7.21
CA VAL A 105 17.87 -15.20 6.63
C VAL A 105 17.22 -16.56 6.76
N ALA A 106 16.66 -16.90 7.93
CA ALA A 106 15.91 -18.14 8.13
C ALA A 106 14.72 -18.26 7.16
N ALA A 107 13.95 -17.18 6.98
CA ALA A 107 12.88 -17.13 6.00
C ALA A 107 13.41 -17.34 4.57
N SER A 108 14.52 -16.69 4.21
CA SER A 108 15.13 -16.84 2.88
C SER A 108 15.55 -18.28 2.58
N HIS A 109 16.09 -19.00 3.57
CA HIS A 109 16.44 -20.41 3.43
C HIS A 109 15.20 -21.28 3.21
N LYS A 110 14.12 -21.05 3.97
CA LYS A 110 12.83 -21.75 3.78
C LYS A 110 12.26 -21.47 2.39
N VAL A 111 12.22 -20.21 1.97
CA VAL A 111 11.76 -19.81 0.63
C VAL A 111 12.56 -20.52 -0.47
N ARG A 112 13.89 -20.58 -0.34
CA ARG A 112 14.72 -21.29 -1.31
C ARG A 112 14.55 -22.80 -1.27
N ALA A 113 14.32 -23.39 -0.11
CA ALA A 113 14.05 -24.82 -0.01
C ALA A 113 12.75 -25.19 -0.72
N SER A 114 11.71 -24.36 -0.59
CA SER A 114 10.40 -24.62 -1.20
C SER A 114 10.33 -24.29 -2.69
N LEU A 115 11.01 -23.22 -3.13
CA LEU A 115 10.89 -22.70 -4.49
C LEU A 115 12.10 -22.97 -5.39
N ALA A 116 13.15 -23.57 -4.84
CA ALA A 116 14.37 -23.98 -5.52
C ALA A 116 14.87 -22.95 -6.54
N ASP A 117 14.98 -23.35 -7.81
CA ASP A 117 15.58 -22.53 -8.85
C ASP A 117 14.70 -21.37 -9.35
N SER A 118 13.41 -21.36 -9.00
CA SER A 118 12.46 -20.31 -9.38
C SER A 118 12.83 -18.94 -8.80
N ILE A 119 13.67 -18.89 -7.77
CA ILE A 119 14.15 -17.66 -7.15
C ILE A 119 15.42 -17.13 -7.84
N ALA A 120 15.31 -15.95 -8.45
CA ALA A 120 16.44 -15.18 -8.94
C ALA A 120 17.26 -14.58 -7.79
N GLY A 121 16.61 -14.05 -6.76
CA GLY A 121 17.28 -13.50 -5.57
C GLY A 121 16.31 -12.95 -4.54
N ILE A 122 16.79 -12.79 -3.31
CA ILE A 122 16.03 -12.28 -2.16
C ILE A 122 16.79 -11.08 -1.60
N PHE A 123 16.11 -9.94 -1.54
CA PHE A 123 16.72 -8.67 -1.19
C PHE A 123 15.87 -7.92 -0.17
N PHE A 124 16.51 -7.29 0.80
CA PHE A 124 15.84 -6.44 1.77
C PHE A 124 16.12 -4.97 1.45
N ALA A 125 15.07 -4.15 1.46
CA ALA A 125 15.15 -2.69 1.36
C ALA A 125 14.94 -2.08 2.75
N PRO A 126 16.00 -1.71 3.49
CA PRO A 126 15.88 -1.26 4.87
C PRO A 126 14.97 -0.04 5.03
N GLY A 127 15.11 0.96 4.15
CA GLY A 127 14.32 2.19 4.22
C GLY A 127 12.81 1.99 4.00
N ALA A 128 12.42 0.95 3.26
CA ALA A 128 11.02 0.61 3.03
C ALA A 128 10.54 -0.58 3.88
N ARG A 129 11.41 -1.15 4.73
CA ARG A 129 11.17 -2.40 5.49
C ARG A 129 10.50 -3.48 4.63
N THR A 130 10.95 -3.63 3.38
CA THR A 130 10.33 -4.51 2.38
C THR A 130 11.32 -5.58 1.92
N LEU A 131 10.88 -6.83 1.92
CA LEU A 131 11.55 -7.98 1.32
C LEU A 131 11.10 -8.16 -0.13
N PHE A 132 12.05 -8.06 -1.05
CA PHE A 132 11.87 -8.32 -2.47
C PHE A 132 12.32 -9.74 -2.81
N VAL A 133 11.41 -10.55 -3.31
CA VAL A 133 11.69 -11.89 -3.85
C VAL A 133 11.62 -11.79 -5.37
N SER A 134 12.79 -11.78 -6.01
CA SER A 134 12.91 -11.76 -7.46
C SER A 134 12.80 -13.19 -7.99
N LEU A 135 11.91 -13.41 -8.96
CA LEU A 135 11.70 -14.67 -9.65
C LEU A 135 12.55 -14.77 -10.92
N GLY A 136 13.02 -15.97 -11.24
CA GLY A 136 13.81 -16.25 -12.44
C GLY A 136 12.92 -16.35 -13.68
N GLY A 137 12.96 -15.36 -14.56
CA GLY A 137 12.09 -15.29 -15.74
C GLY A 137 12.09 -16.53 -16.65
N LYS A 138 13.20 -17.29 -16.70
CA LYS A 138 13.29 -18.53 -17.49
C LYS A 138 12.30 -19.64 -17.08
N TYR A 139 11.81 -19.61 -15.85
CA TYR A 139 10.80 -20.56 -15.36
C TYR A 139 9.37 -20.15 -15.72
N PHE A 140 9.19 -18.90 -16.15
CA PHE A 140 7.88 -18.30 -16.40
C PHE A 140 7.73 -17.78 -17.84
N ALA A 141 8.80 -17.82 -18.64
CA ALA A 141 8.87 -17.40 -20.05
C ALA A 141 8.83 -18.61 -21.00
N GLY A 142 7.89 -19.52 -20.78
CA GLY A 142 7.48 -20.53 -21.77
C GLY A 142 6.47 -19.95 -22.76
N ALA A 143 6.24 -20.67 -23.87
CA ALA A 143 5.54 -20.16 -25.06
C ALA A 143 4.12 -19.61 -24.82
N GLU A 144 3.43 -19.93 -23.73
CA GLU A 144 2.12 -19.34 -23.43
C GLU A 144 1.89 -19.12 -21.93
N LYS A 145 1.69 -17.85 -21.58
CA LYS A 145 1.03 -17.29 -20.38
C LYS A 145 1.64 -17.62 -19.01
N LEU A 146 1.98 -16.55 -18.28
CA LEU A 146 2.15 -16.56 -16.83
C LEU A 146 0.91 -17.19 -16.17
N ARG A 147 1.06 -18.38 -15.59
CA ARG A 147 -0.02 -19.03 -14.85
C ARG A 147 -0.18 -18.31 -13.52
N VAL A 148 -1.22 -17.49 -13.41
CA VAL A 148 -1.56 -16.72 -12.19
C VAL A 148 -1.62 -17.64 -10.95
N GLY A 149 -2.04 -18.90 -11.11
CA GLY A 149 -2.05 -19.90 -10.03
C GLY A 149 -0.68 -20.24 -9.46
N ASP A 150 0.37 -20.27 -10.28
CA ASP A 150 1.74 -20.57 -9.83
C ASP A 150 2.29 -19.42 -8.99
N LEU A 151 1.97 -18.17 -9.37
CA LEU A 151 2.35 -16.98 -8.61
C LEU A 151 1.67 -16.94 -7.23
N ALA A 152 0.38 -17.25 -7.17
CA ALA A 152 -0.36 -17.30 -5.90
C ALA A 152 0.16 -18.41 -4.97
N ALA A 153 0.55 -19.57 -5.52
CA ALA A 153 1.16 -20.64 -4.73
C ALA A 153 2.55 -20.24 -4.20
N ILE A 154 3.36 -19.58 -5.03
CA ILE A 154 4.67 -19.02 -4.65
C ILE A 154 4.51 -18.00 -3.52
N GLU A 155 3.57 -17.07 -3.67
CA GLU A 155 3.31 -16.04 -2.67
C GLU A 155 2.92 -16.66 -1.34
N ARG A 156 2.00 -17.64 -1.35
CA ARG A 156 1.58 -18.35 -0.14
C ARG A 156 2.75 -19.00 0.58
N GLN A 157 3.64 -19.68 -0.14
CA GLN A 157 4.83 -20.30 0.45
C GLN A 157 5.81 -19.28 1.04
N ILE A 158 5.95 -18.11 0.40
CA ILE A 158 6.79 -17.03 0.91
C ILE A 158 6.19 -16.43 2.20
N VAL A 159 4.89 -16.15 2.20
CA VAL A 159 4.17 -15.64 3.37
C VAL A 159 4.23 -16.64 4.52
N GLU A 160 4.04 -17.93 4.26
CA GLU A 160 4.16 -18.98 5.27
C GLU A 160 5.59 -19.06 5.84
N ALA A 161 6.61 -19.02 4.98
CA ALA A 161 8.01 -19.04 5.40
C ALA A 161 8.35 -17.85 6.31
N LEU A 162 7.85 -16.66 5.98
CA LEU A 162 8.02 -15.45 6.79
C LEU A 162 7.20 -15.49 8.07
N GLY A 163 5.94 -15.88 8.01
CA GLY A 163 5.10 -16.05 9.19
C GLY A 163 5.73 -17.01 10.21
N ALA A 164 6.29 -18.12 9.73
CA ALA A 164 7.01 -19.06 10.59
C ALA A 164 8.34 -18.51 11.13
N ALA A 165 9.03 -17.63 10.40
CA ALA A 165 10.29 -17.03 10.86
C ALA A 165 10.08 -15.87 11.85
N PHE A 166 8.95 -15.17 11.74
CA PHE A 166 8.58 -14.01 12.57
C PHE A 166 7.49 -14.33 13.59
N ALA A 167 7.16 -15.60 13.82
CA ALA A 167 6.09 -16.02 14.73
C ALA A 167 6.24 -15.45 16.16
N THR A 168 7.47 -15.21 16.60
CA THR A 168 7.80 -14.67 17.93
C THR A 168 7.91 -13.14 17.98
N SER A 169 7.91 -12.44 16.83
CA SER A 169 7.99 -10.98 16.75
C SER A 169 7.20 -10.46 15.54
N GLN A 170 5.89 -10.26 15.73
CA GLN A 170 4.97 -9.83 14.67
C GLN A 170 5.23 -8.38 14.22
N THR A 171 5.69 -7.51 15.12
CA THR A 171 6.03 -6.09 14.85
C THR A 171 7.24 -5.91 13.93
N ALA A 172 8.05 -6.96 13.74
CA ALA A 172 9.26 -6.94 12.94
C ALA A 172 9.08 -7.54 11.53
N CYS A 173 7.91 -8.11 11.20
CA CYS A 173 7.70 -8.76 9.90
C CYS A 173 7.71 -7.71 8.77
N PRO A 174 8.60 -7.83 7.76
CA PRO A 174 8.68 -6.88 6.66
C PRO A 174 7.56 -7.09 5.64
N ALA A 175 7.19 -6.03 4.93
CA ALA A 175 6.32 -6.14 3.76
C ALA A 175 7.01 -7.00 2.68
N ILE A 176 6.25 -7.71 1.86
CA ILE A 176 6.79 -8.63 0.85
C ILE A 176 6.41 -8.14 -0.54
N ARG A 177 7.35 -8.21 -1.48
CA ARG A 177 7.09 -7.98 -2.90
C ARG A 177 7.71 -9.10 -3.72
N VAL A 178 6.87 -9.81 -4.45
CA VAL A 178 7.29 -10.90 -5.34
C VAL A 178 7.19 -10.40 -6.78
N GLY A 179 8.23 -10.63 -7.60
CA GLY A 179 8.16 -10.23 -9.00
C GLY A 179 9.43 -10.53 -9.79
N PHE A 180 9.46 -10.12 -11.05
CA PHE A 180 10.59 -10.40 -11.95
C PHE A 180 11.68 -9.33 -11.94
N GLY A 181 11.37 -8.13 -11.40
CA GLY A 181 12.26 -6.98 -11.35
C GLY A 181 12.59 -6.56 -9.92
N LEU A 182 13.67 -5.80 -9.79
CA LEU A 182 14.06 -5.13 -8.55
C LEU A 182 13.90 -3.62 -8.71
N PRO A 183 13.43 -2.90 -7.67
CA PRO A 183 13.32 -1.44 -7.69
C PRO A 183 14.71 -0.77 -7.78
N LYS A 184 14.71 0.49 -8.23
CA LYS A 184 15.90 1.36 -8.21
C LYS A 184 16.13 1.95 -6.81
N THR A 185 16.24 1.10 -5.79
CA THR A 185 16.54 1.52 -4.41
C THR A 185 17.74 0.77 -3.85
N ALA A 186 18.23 1.19 -2.68
CA ALA A 186 19.28 0.48 -1.96
C ALA A 186 18.75 -0.88 -1.48
N LEU A 187 19.36 -1.94 -2.00
CA LEU A 187 18.99 -3.32 -1.71
C LEU A 187 20.16 -4.09 -1.10
N VAL A 188 19.87 -4.75 0.02
CA VAL A 188 20.79 -5.64 0.73
C VAL A 188 20.42 -7.09 0.39
N PRO A 189 21.31 -7.88 -0.22
CA PRO A 189 21.08 -9.31 -0.42
C PRO A 189 20.85 -10.00 0.93
N VAL A 190 19.81 -10.81 1.05
CA VAL A 190 19.54 -11.50 2.31
C VAL A 190 20.48 -12.69 2.48
N ASP A 191 20.66 -13.48 1.41
CA ASP A 191 21.47 -14.69 1.41
C ASP A 191 22.61 -14.67 0.37
N HIS A 192 23.49 -15.66 0.43
CA HIS A 192 24.62 -15.85 -0.47
C HIS A 192 24.17 -16.09 -1.93
N GLY A 193 23.06 -16.80 -2.14
CA GLY A 193 22.50 -17.05 -3.47
C GLY A 193 22.13 -15.75 -4.21
N SER A 194 21.73 -14.73 -3.46
CA SER A 194 21.38 -13.40 -3.96
C SER A 194 22.59 -12.53 -4.28
N VAL A 195 23.75 -12.82 -3.67
CA VAL A 195 25.03 -12.14 -3.95
C VAL A 195 25.62 -12.63 -5.26
N ALA A 196 25.66 -13.95 -5.48
CA ALA A 196 26.31 -14.56 -6.65
C ALA A 196 25.69 -14.11 -7.99
N ARG A 197 24.38 -13.85 -8.00
CA ARG A 197 23.62 -13.42 -9.19
C ARG A 197 23.66 -11.91 -9.43
N ARG A 198 24.33 -11.13 -8.57
CA ARG A 198 24.55 -9.67 -8.71
C ARG A 198 25.70 -9.34 -9.68
N SER A 199 26.34 -10.32 -10.32
CA SER A 199 27.32 -10.04 -11.37
C SER A 199 26.66 -9.29 -12.54
N SER A 200 27.33 -8.25 -13.02
CA SER A 200 26.77 -7.14 -13.83
C SER A 200 25.99 -7.55 -15.08
N LYS A 201 26.19 -8.76 -15.61
CA LYS A 201 25.56 -9.25 -16.84
C LYS A 201 24.09 -9.65 -16.68
N VAL A 202 23.66 -10.09 -15.50
CA VAL A 202 22.26 -10.51 -15.25
C VAL A 202 21.38 -9.31 -14.91
N LEU A 203 21.94 -8.33 -14.18
CA LEU A 203 21.25 -7.08 -13.84
C LEU A 203 20.92 -6.24 -15.08
N SER A 204 21.75 -6.27 -16.12
CA SER A 204 21.44 -5.64 -17.41
C SER A 204 20.33 -6.36 -18.17
N ALA A 205 20.24 -7.69 -18.08
CA ALA A 205 19.15 -8.45 -18.72
C ALA A 205 17.82 -8.22 -17.99
N VAL A 206 17.81 -8.28 -16.65
CA VAL A 206 16.62 -7.98 -15.83
C VAL A 206 16.17 -6.51 -15.99
N ARG A 207 17.11 -5.56 -16.17
CA ARG A 207 16.79 -4.16 -16.49
C ARG A 207 16.31 -3.94 -17.93
N ARG A 208 16.72 -4.78 -18.89
CA ARG A 208 16.36 -4.64 -20.32
C ARG A 208 14.93 -5.08 -20.61
N PHE A 209 14.35 -5.97 -19.81
CA PHE A 209 12.96 -6.40 -19.91
C PHE A 209 11.96 -5.50 -19.14
N TRP A 210 12.37 -4.28 -18.74
CA TRP A 210 11.58 -3.36 -17.91
C TRP A 210 10.91 -2.20 -18.70
N LYS A 211 10.66 -2.36 -20.01
CA LYS A 211 9.81 -1.46 -20.82
C LYS A 211 8.42 -2.11 -21.05
N PRO A 212 7.35 -1.32 -21.24
CA PRO A 212 6.11 -1.39 -20.45
C PRO A 212 5.10 -2.44 -20.95
N VAL A 213 5.37 -3.72 -20.74
CA VAL A 213 4.36 -4.79 -20.91
C VAL A 213 4.25 -5.71 -19.68
N ALA A 214 4.94 -5.40 -18.59
CA ALA A 214 4.74 -6.15 -17.36
C ALA A 214 3.52 -5.61 -16.61
N ILE A 215 2.36 -6.21 -16.88
CA ILE A 215 1.28 -6.39 -15.91
C ILE A 215 1.95 -6.99 -14.67
N ALA A 216 2.40 -6.13 -13.77
CA ALA A 216 2.64 -6.52 -12.40
C ALA A 216 1.25 -6.84 -11.87
N ALA A 217 0.95 -8.12 -11.76
CA ALA A 217 -0.12 -8.57 -10.90
C ALA A 217 0.18 -7.97 -9.52
N LEU A 218 -0.49 -6.86 -9.20
CA LEU A 218 -0.48 -6.17 -7.92
C LEU A 218 -1.21 -7.02 -6.88
N PHE A 219 -0.79 -8.28 -6.71
CA PHE A 219 -1.14 -9.06 -5.53
C PHE A 219 -0.03 -8.84 -4.53
N GLY A 220 -0.13 -7.69 -3.89
CA GLY A 220 0.55 -7.36 -2.65
C GLY A 220 -0.53 -7.06 -1.64
N PHE A 221 -1.37 -8.04 -1.32
CA PHE A 221 -2.19 -7.94 -0.12
C PHE A 221 -1.23 -7.91 1.05
N GLY A 222 -1.12 -6.74 1.69
CA GLY A 222 -0.43 -6.59 2.95
C GLY A 222 -1.06 -7.51 3.99
N ALA A 223 -0.49 -8.70 4.17
CA ALA A 223 -0.63 -9.44 5.40
C ALA A 223 0.20 -8.73 6.48
N ASN A 224 -0.23 -7.51 6.84
CA ASN A 224 0.18 -6.89 8.10
C ASN A 224 -0.49 -7.71 9.21
N ALA A 225 0.26 -8.64 9.80
CA ALA A 225 -0.07 -9.17 11.11
C ALA A 225 0.03 -8.01 12.12
N ALA A 226 -1.13 -7.49 12.51
CA ALA A 226 -1.36 -6.65 13.69
C ALA A 226 -0.34 -5.53 14.00
N ALA A 227 -0.20 -4.55 13.11
CA ALA A 227 -0.14 -3.16 13.60
C ALA A 227 -1.58 -2.76 13.97
N ALA A 228 -1.79 -1.91 14.97
CA ALA A 228 -3.11 -1.37 15.29
C ALA A 228 -3.73 -0.83 13.99
N ARG A 229 -4.71 -1.56 13.45
CA ARG A 229 -5.33 -1.23 12.18
C ARG A 229 -6.27 -0.08 12.47
N ASP A 230 -6.02 1.07 11.84
CA ASP A 230 -7.04 2.11 11.80
C ASP A 230 -8.30 1.49 11.17
N PRO A 231 -9.50 1.76 11.74
CA PRO A 231 -10.72 1.16 11.21
C PRO A 231 -10.97 1.63 9.78
N ALA A 232 -11.68 0.81 9.00
CA ALA A 232 -11.97 1.10 7.59
C ALA A 232 -12.64 2.48 7.37
N VAL A 233 -13.37 2.95 8.39
CA VAL A 233 -13.92 4.31 8.49
C VAL A 233 -13.64 4.84 9.90
N SER A 234 -13.12 6.07 10.00
CA SER A 234 -12.86 6.71 11.31
C SER A 234 -13.11 8.22 11.31
N PRO A 235 -14.10 8.75 12.06
CA PRO A 235 -15.41 8.19 12.47
C PRO A 235 -16.44 8.26 11.33
N THR A 236 -17.73 7.98 11.61
CA THR A 236 -18.84 8.28 10.67
C THR A 236 -18.72 9.70 10.15
N ASN A 237 -18.85 9.87 8.84
CA ASN A 237 -18.69 11.15 8.17
C ASN A 237 -19.88 11.45 7.25
N VAL A 238 -20.19 12.73 7.14
CA VAL A 238 -21.08 13.28 6.12
C VAL A 238 -20.27 14.25 5.28
N LYS A 239 -20.39 14.16 3.95
CA LYS A 239 -19.89 15.18 3.03
C LYS A 239 -21.03 15.75 2.20
N ILE A 240 -21.00 17.06 2.00
CA ILE A 240 -21.93 17.78 1.11
C ILE A 240 -21.09 18.57 0.12
N THR A 241 -21.43 18.49 -1.15
CA THR A 241 -20.78 19.22 -2.24
C THR A 241 -21.82 20.07 -2.96
N GLY A 242 -21.49 21.35 -3.15
CA GLY A 242 -22.25 22.26 -4.01
C GLY A 242 -21.30 22.90 -5.02
N ALA A 243 -21.67 22.87 -6.29
CA ALA A 243 -20.82 23.37 -7.36
C ALA A 243 -21.62 24.00 -8.49
N GLY A 244 -21.00 24.96 -9.18
CA GLY A 244 -21.39 25.34 -10.52
C GLY A 244 -20.73 24.39 -11.52
N THR A 245 -21.44 24.07 -12.58
CA THR A 245 -20.94 23.25 -13.68
C THR A 245 -21.00 24.03 -14.99
N SER A 246 -20.22 23.60 -15.96
CA SER A 246 -20.45 23.92 -17.35
C SER A 246 -20.26 22.67 -18.19
N VAL A 247 -21.20 22.38 -19.08
CA VAL A 247 -21.16 21.23 -19.98
C VAL A 247 -21.35 21.77 -21.39
N ASN A 248 -20.37 21.56 -22.27
CA ASN A 248 -20.36 22.06 -23.65
C ASN A 248 -20.68 23.57 -23.77
N GLY A 249 -20.21 24.36 -22.80
CA GLY A 249 -20.43 25.81 -22.74
C GLY A 249 -21.75 26.26 -22.11
N GLU A 250 -22.66 25.34 -21.78
CA GLU A 250 -23.87 25.64 -21.03
C GLU A 250 -23.59 25.63 -19.53
N GLY A 251 -24.14 26.59 -18.80
CA GLY A 251 -23.99 26.67 -17.35
C GLY A 251 -24.97 25.74 -16.62
N GLY A 252 -24.52 25.18 -15.51
CA GLY A 252 -25.34 24.30 -14.69
C GLY A 252 -24.93 24.33 -13.23
N TRP A 253 -25.52 23.41 -12.48
CA TRP A 253 -25.29 23.27 -11.05
C TRP A 253 -25.23 21.78 -10.67
N PHE A 254 -24.56 21.52 -9.54
CA PHE A 254 -24.44 20.20 -8.95
C PHE A 254 -24.59 20.31 -7.43
N PHE A 255 -25.40 19.41 -6.87
CA PHE A 255 -25.51 19.19 -5.43
C PHE A 255 -25.42 17.70 -5.12
N GLY A 256 -24.52 17.32 -4.23
CA GLY A 256 -24.31 15.93 -3.85
C GLY A 256 -24.04 15.77 -2.37
N GLY A 257 -24.53 14.68 -1.79
CA GLY A 257 -24.30 14.32 -0.40
C GLY A 257 -23.93 12.85 -0.26
N ALA A 258 -23.03 12.55 0.68
CA ALA A 258 -22.73 11.17 1.04
C ALA A 258 -22.59 11.02 2.55
N LEU A 259 -23.04 9.86 3.04
CA LEU A 259 -22.88 9.39 4.41
C LEU A 259 -21.99 8.15 4.39
N THR A 260 -20.87 8.19 5.10
CA THR A 260 -19.95 7.07 5.25
C THR A 260 -19.92 6.61 6.69
N ALA A 261 -20.10 5.31 6.94
CA ALA A 261 -20.14 4.74 8.29
C ALA A 261 -19.36 3.43 8.38
N PRO A 262 -18.74 3.12 9.54
CA PRO A 262 -18.16 1.81 9.78
C PRO A 262 -19.27 0.77 9.99
N LEU A 263 -19.16 -0.39 9.31
CA LEU A 263 -19.94 -1.59 9.62
C LEU A 263 -19.24 -2.48 10.66
N GLY A 264 -17.92 -2.29 10.82
CA GLY A 264 -17.08 -2.96 11.81
C GLY A 264 -15.65 -2.46 11.70
N GLU A 265 -14.68 -3.20 12.25
CA GLU A 265 -13.27 -2.78 12.21
C GLU A 265 -12.70 -2.73 10.79
N ARG A 266 -13.14 -3.64 9.91
CA ARG A 266 -12.58 -3.84 8.57
C ARG A 266 -13.48 -3.43 7.43
N TRP A 267 -14.76 -3.16 7.71
CA TRP A 267 -15.77 -2.92 6.69
C TRP A 267 -16.41 -1.55 6.91
N GLY A 268 -16.60 -0.82 5.81
CA GLY A 268 -17.33 0.42 5.76
C GLY A 268 -18.46 0.34 4.74
N ILE A 269 -19.42 1.24 4.90
CA ILE A 269 -20.50 1.48 3.94
C ILE A 269 -20.54 2.97 3.62
N GLN A 270 -20.82 3.29 2.36
CA GLN A 270 -21.20 4.63 1.93
C GLN A 270 -22.58 4.57 1.28
N ALA A 271 -23.42 5.55 1.58
CA ALA A 271 -24.64 5.84 0.84
C ALA A 271 -24.56 7.28 0.33
N GLU A 272 -24.92 7.49 -0.93
CA GLU A 272 -24.83 8.81 -1.56
C GLU A 272 -26.05 9.12 -2.43
N GLY A 273 -26.30 10.41 -2.61
CA GLY A 273 -27.32 10.94 -3.49
C GLY A 273 -26.86 12.25 -4.09
N ALA A 274 -27.20 12.49 -5.34
CA ALA A 274 -26.84 13.71 -6.04
C ALA A 274 -27.93 14.14 -7.02
N ILE A 275 -27.90 15.41 -7.37
CA ILE A 275 -28.72 16.04 -8.38
C ILE A 275 -27.88 17.09 -9.10
N SER A 276 -27.99 17.13 -10.42
CA SER A 276 -27.28 18.07 -11.27
C SER A 276 -28.21 18.51 -12.38
N GLY A 277 -28.09 19.73 -12.85
CA GLY A 277 -28.90 20.20 -13.97
C GLY A 277 -28.37 21.47 -14.60
N ASN A 278 -28.94 21.81 -15.74
CA ASN A 278 -28.81 23.07 -16.46
C ASN A 278 -30.21 23.72 -16.59
N ASP A 279 -30.38 24.69 -17.48
CA ASP A 279 -31.65 25.43 -17.64
C ASP A 279 -32.82 24.58 -18.18
N SER A 280 -32.54 23.41 -18.78
CA SER A 280 -33.54 22.53 -19.42
C SER A 280 -33.66 21.15 -18.78
N ASP A 281 -32.58 20.63 -18.19
CA ASP A 281 -32.45 19.21 -17.88
C ASP A 281 -31.97 18.97 -16.46
N THR A 282 -32.39 17.86 -15.88
CA THR A 282 -31.99 17.48 -14.51
C THR A 282 -31.69 15.99 -14.46
N VAL A 283 -30.48 15.68 -13.98
CA VAL A 283 -30.03 14.34 -13.67
C VAL A 283 -30.09 14.14 -12.16
N THR A 284 -30.76 13.09 -11.71
CA THR A 284 -30.79 12.67 -10.30
C THR A 284 -30.17 11.29 -10.15
N GLY A 285 -29.64 10.98 -8.98
CA GLY A 285 -29.12 9.64 -8.74
C GLY A 285 -28.77 9.34 -7.31
N PHE A 286 -28.62 8.05 -7.03
CA PHE A 286 -28.26 7.52 -5.73
C PHE A 286 -27.31 6.33 -5.88
N GLY A 287 -26.45 6.13 -4.90
CA GLY A 287 -25.42 5.10 -4.93
C GLY A 287 -25.06 4.57 -3.57
N GLY A 288 -24.42 3.41 -3.56
CA GLY A 288 -23.95 2.76 -2.35
C GLY A 288 -22.70 1.95 -2.58
N HIS A 289 -21.84 1.93 -1.57
CA HIS A 289 -20.57 1.20 -1.57
C HIS A 289 -20.49 0.32 -0.34
N ILE A 290 -19.97 -0.90 -0.49
CA ILE A 290 -19.52 -1.74 0.63
C ILE A 290 -18.05 -2.05 0.38
N PHE A 291 -17.21 -1.68 1.33
CA PHE A 291 -15.77 -1.74 1.14
C PHE A 291 -15.02 -2.20 2.38
N THR A 292 -13.85 -2.78 2.16
CA THR A 292 -12.83 -2.99 3.18
C THR A 292 -11.65 -2.06 2.90
N ARG A 293 -11.04 -1.53 3.96
CA ARG A 293 -9.98 -0.54 3.84
C ARG A 293 -8.92 -0.70 4.92
N ASP A 294 -7.67 -0.50 4.53
CA ASP A 294 -6.55 -0.16 5.41
C ASP A 294 -6.02 1.22 4.97
N PRO A 295 -6.27 2.29 5.75
CA PRO A 295 -5.88 3.66 5.38
C PRO A 295 -4.39 3.87 5.09
N SER A 296 -3.54 2.94 5.52
CA SER A 296 -2.09 2.97 5.24
C SER A 296 -1.73 2.37 3.87
N SER A 297 -2.64 1.59 3.27
CA SER A 297 -2.29 0.65 2.20
C SER A 297 -3.31 0.59 1.05
N TYR A 298 -4.60 0.38 1.31
CA TYR A 298 -5.57 0.09 0.25
C TYR A 298 -7.05 0.31 0.64
N LEU A 299 -7.91 0.37 -0.37
CA LEU A 299 -9.35 0.08 -0.30
C LEU A 299 -9.73 -0.97 -1.35
N LEU A 300 -10.66 -1.86 -1.03
CA LEU A 300 -11.33 -2.75 -1.98
C LEU A 300 -12.81 -2.80 -1.67
N GLY A 301 -13.65 -2.65 -2.68
CA GLY A 301 -15.09 -2.62 -2.48
C GLY A 301 -15.88 -3.05 -3.69
N ILE A 302 -17.20 -3.08 -3.48
CA ILE A 302 -18.20 -3.17 -4.53
C ILE A 302 -19.15 -1.99 -4.39
N PHE A 303 -19.71 -1.55 -5.51
CA PHE A 303 -20.67 -0.46 -5.52
C PHE A 303 -21.82 -0.72 -6.48
N ALA A 304 -22.94 -0.07 -6.18
CA ALA A 304 -24.10 0.03 -7.03
C ALA A 304 -24.52 1.49 -7.11
N ALA A 305 -24.86 1.98 -8.30
CA ALA A 305 -25.33 3.34 -8.50
C ALA A 305 -26.42 3.38 -9.56
N TYR A 306 -27.36 4.30 -9.40
CA TYR A 306 -28.45 4.57 -10.33
C TYR A 306 -28.49 6.06 -10.61
N ALA A 307 -28.72 6.43 -11.87
CA ALA A 307 -29.01 7.80 -12.28
C ALA A 307 -30.13 7.80 -13.31
N SER A 308 -30.92 8.88 -13.31
CA SER A 308 -31.94 9.12 -14.32
C SER A 308 -31.98 10.58 -14.73
N GLU A 309 -32.43 10.80 -15.96
CA GLU A 309 -32.57 12.08 -16.65
C GLU A 309 -33.94 12.11 -17.32
N ASP A 310 -34.70 13.19 -17.10
CA ASP A 310 -36.13 13.22 -17.41
C ASP A 310 -36.45 13.65 -18.87
N THR A 311 -35.57 14.38 -19.56
CA THR A 311 -35.83 14.95 -20.89
C THR A 311 -35.84 13.91 -21.99
N PHE A 312 -34.91 12.95 -21.95
CA PHE A 312 -34.85 11.83 -22.90
C PHE A 312 -35.27 10.49 -22.27
N ASP A 313 -35.77 10.50 -21.04
CA ASP A 313 -36.14 9.29 -20.27
C ASP A 313 -34.97 8.30 -20.20
N LEU A 314 -33.78 8.83 -19.90
CA LEU A 314 -32.56 8.03 -19.78
C LEU A 314 -32.38 7.59 -18.35
N ASP A 315 -32.15 6.30 -18.15
CA ASP A 315 -31.72 5.73 -16.88
C ASP A 315 -30.44 4.94 -17.08
N ALA A 316 -29.62 4.89 -16.03
CA ALA A 316 -28.42 4.07 -16.01
C ALA A 316 -28.14 3.52 -14.62
N THR A 317 -28.00 2.20 -14.54
CA THR A 317 -27.59 1.47 -13.34
C THR A 317 -26.18 0.92 -13.51
N ARG A 318 -25.25 1.23 -12.61
CA ARG A 318 -23.90 0.62 -12.57
C ARG A 318 -23.77 -0.35 -11.42
N LEU A 319 -23.19 -1.51 -11.70
CA LEU A 319 -22.71 -2.47 -10.71
C LEU A 319 -21.23 -2.74 -10.96
N GLY A 320 -20.39 -2.56 -9.95
CA GLY A 320 -18.95 -2.66 -10.15
C GLY A 320 -18.15 -3.00 -8.89
N ALA A 321 -16.87 -3.22 -9.12
CA ALA A 321 -15.86 -3.34 -8.09
C ALA A 321 -14.94 -2.11 -8.12
N GLU A 322 -14.41 -1.75 -6.96
CA GLU A 322 -13.49 -0.63 -6.78
C GLU A 322 -12.25 -1.05 -6.00
N ALA A 323 -11.12 -0.44 -6.35
CA ALA A 323 -9.85 -0.65 -5.70
C ALA A 323 -9.09 0.67 -5.59
N GLU A 324 -8.47 0.91 -4.42
CA GLU A 324 -7.56 2.00 -4.19
C GLU A 324 -6.25 1.49 -3.61
N ILE A 325 -5.13 2.09 -4.00
CA ILE A 325 -3.80 1.80 -3.48
C ILE A 325 -3.16 3.09 -2.98
N TYR A 326 -2.68 3.09 -1.74
CA TYR A 326 -2.09 4.26 -1.09
C TYR A 326 -0.57 4.17 -1.04
N LEU A 327 0.10 5.10 -1.71
CA LEU A 327 1.55 5.17 -1.87
C LEU A 327 2.07 6.52 -1.40
N SER A 328 2.23 6.69 -0.08
CA SER A 328 2.69 7.97 0.51
C SER A 328 1.82 9.15 0.04
N GLN A 329 2.32 10.03 -0.82
CA GLN A 329 1.57 11.16 -1.40
C GLN A 329 0.81 10.83 -2.69
N LEU A 330 0.79 9.58 -3.14
CA LEU A 330 0.03 9.16 -4.33
C LEU A 330 -1.07 8.18 -3.92
N THR A 331 -2.26 8.35 -4.48
CA THR A 331 -3.35 7.37 -4.43
C THR A 331 -3.68 6.97 -5.87
N ILE A 332 -3.77 5.66 -6.12
CA ILE A 332 -4.20 5.10 -7.40
C ILE A 332 -5.57 4.48 -7.18
N MET A 333 -6.55 4.83 -8.00
CA MET A 333 -7.93 4.36 -7.88
C MET A 333 -8.32 3.72 -9.20
N ALA A 334 -9.04 2.61 -9.12
CA ALA A 334 -9.58 1.94 -10.28
C ALA A 334 -10.99 1.42 -9.96
N LYS A 335 -11.91 1.61 -10.90
CA LYS A 335 -13.27 1.05 -10.85
C LYS A 335 -13.52 0.30 -12.16
N ALA A 336 -14.27 -0.79 -12.09
CA ALA A 336 -14.71 -1.50 -13.28
C ALA A 336 -16.00 -2.26 -13.00
N GLY A 337 -16.85 -2.39 -13.99
CA GLY A 337 -18.15 -3.00 -13.82
C GLY A 337 -18.95 -3.05 -15.11
N TYR A 338 -20.26 -3.17 -14.92
CA TYR A 338 -21.23 -3.18 -16.01
C TYR A 338 -22.29 -2.12 -15.74
N GLN A 339 -22.70 -1.43 -16.81
CA GLN A 339 -23.79 -0.47 -16.85
C GLN A 339 -24.98 -1.09 -17.56
N PHE A 340 -26.16 -0.90 -16.99
CA PHE A 340 -27.45 -1.32 -17.53
C PHE A 340 -28.31 -0.09 -17.76
N SER A 341 -29.13 -0.08 -18.80
CA SER A 341 -30.12 0.97 -19.08
C SER A 341 -31.33 0.36 -19.79
N ASP A 342 -32.49 1.00 -19.66
CA ASP A 342 -33.65 0.63 -20.48
C ASP A 342 -33.44 0.95 -21.96
N THR A 343 -32.46 1.81 -22.27
CA THR A 343 -31.95 1.98 -23.63
C THR A 343 -30.73 1.08 -23.86
N ALA A 344 -30.86 0.08 -24.73
CA ALA A 344 -29.77 -0.86 -25.05
C ALA A 344 -28.48 -0.19 -25.58
N ALA A 345 -28.51 1.10 -25.92
CA ALA A 345 -27.35 1.90 -26.30
C ALA A 345 -26.38 2.16 -25.13
N LEU A 346 -26.86 2.05 -23.88
CA LEU A 346 -26.10 2.34 -22.66
C LEU A 346 -25.68 1.07 -21.89
N ASP A 347 -26.05 -0.11 -22.38
CA ASP A 347 -25.59 -1.39 -21.84
C ASP A 347 -24.13 -1.61 -22.23
N THR A 348 -23.21 -1.44 -21.28
CA THR A 348 -21.78 -1.51 -21.58
C THR A 348 -20.95 -1.92 -20.37
N ALA A 349 -19.85 -2.62 -20.62
CA ALA A 349 -18.77 -2.68 -19.64
C ALA A 349 -18.14 -1.28 -19.48
N PHE A 350 -17.76 -0.91 -18.26
CA PHE A 350 -17.03 0.33 -18.02
C PHE A 350 -15.79 0.07 -17.17
N GLY A 351 -14.81 0.96 -17.32
CA GLY A 351 -13.67 1.07 -16.44
C GLY A 351 -13.29 2.52 -16.20
N ASP A 352 -12.67 2.76 -15.07
CA ASP A 352 -12.17 4.06 -14.66
C ASP A 352 -10.84 3.89 -13.94
N ILE A 353 -9.88 4.75 -14.25
CA ILE A 353 -8.62 4.83 -13.52
C ILE A 353 -8.30 6.29 -13.21
N GLU A 354 -7.96 6.57 -11.95
CA GLU A 354 -7.58 7.90 -11.49
C GLU A 354 -6.32 7.85 -10.62
N LEU A 355 -5.45 8.81 -10.84
CA LEU A 355 -4.26 9.07 -10.04
C LEU A 355 -4.48 10.37 -9.26
N ARG A 356 -4.32 10.32 -7.94
CA ARG A 356 -4.40 11.50 -7.07
C ARG A 356 -3.09 11.73 -6.34
N TRP A 357 -2.44 12.84 -6.62
CA TRP A 357 -1.18 13.25 -6.02
C TRP A 357 -1.38 14.40 -5.03
N TYR A 358 -0.97 14.17 -3.79
CA TYR A 358 -0.98 15.14 -2.70
C TYR A 358 0.33 15.94 -2.71
N ILE A 359 0.29 17.15 -3.26
CA ILE A 359 1.41 18.09 -3.19
C ILE A 359 1.70 18.41 -1.72
N SER A 360 0.64 18.62 -0.95
CA SER A 360 0.64 18.63 0.50
C SER A 360 -0.51 17.78 1.01
N ASP A 361 -0.56 17.53 2.31
CA ASP A 361 -1.66 16.76 2.92
C ASP A 361 -3.02 17.47 2.78
N ASP A 362 -3.02 18.75 2.41
CA ASP A 362 -4.19 19.62 2.24
C ASP A 362 -4.39 20.12 0.81
N PHE A 363 -3.58 19.67 -0.14
CA PHE A 363 -3.71 20.05 -1.55
C PHE A 363 -3.43 18.85 -2.47
N ALA A 364 -4.44 18.47 -3.23
CA ALA A 364 -4.41 17.32 -4.13
C ALA A 364 -4.64 17.75 -5.58
N LEU A 365 -3.90 17.12 -6.49
CA LEU A 365 -4.19 17.11 -7.92
C LEU A 365 -4.63 15.70 -8.32
N SER A 366 -5.62 15.60 -9.19
CA SER A 366 -6.07 14.34 -9.77
C SER A 366 -5.99 14.37 -11.29
N GLY A 367 -5.79 13.19 -11.87
CA GLY A 367 -5.81 12.97 -13.31
C GLY A 367 -6.17 11.53 -13.60
N GLY A 368 -7.07 11.30 -14.55
CA GLY A 368 -7.60 9.97 -14.82
C GLY A 368 -8.36 9.90 -16.13
N GLY A 369 -9.01 8.76 -16.34
CA GLY A 369 -9.94 8.60 -17.43
C GLY A 369 -10.94 7.46 -17.18
N ALA A 370 -12.14 7.67 -17.71
CA ALA A 370 -13.19 6.66 -17.79
C ALA A 370 -13.28 6.17 -19.24
N PHE A 371 -13.65 4.90 -19.40
CA PHE A 371 -13.79 4.25 -20.69
C PHE A 371 -14.91 3.23 -20.64
N ASP A 372 -15.68 3.15 -21.70
CA ASP A 372 -16.63 2.08 -21.97
C ASP A 372 -16.41 1.56 -23.40
N GLU A 373 -17.35 0.79 -23.97
CA GLU A 373 -17.18 0.21 -25.29
C GLU A 373 -17.18 1.24 -26.43
N THR A 374 -17.76 2.41 -26.21
CA THR A 374 -17.99 3.42 -27.26
C THR A 374 -17.27 4.74 -26.99
N THR A 375 -16.99 5.05 -25.74
CA THR A 375 -16.60 6.39 -25.29
C THR A 375 -15.40 6.34 -24.36
N SER A 376 -14.55 7.36 -24.46
CA SER A 376 -13.48 7.64 -23.53
C SER A 376 -13.53 9.08 -23.02
N ILE A 377 -13.38 9.27 -21.71
CA ILE A 377 -13.40 10.58 -21.06
C ILE A 377 -12.12 10.73 -20.24
N GLY A 378 -11.29 11.71 -20.59
CA GLY A 378 -10.16 12.16 -19.79
C GLY A 378 -10.58 13.14 -18.71
N ARG A 379 -9.96 13.08 -17.53
CA ARG A 379 -10.32 13.90 -16.36
C ARG A 379 -9.07 14.49 -15.70
N ILE A 380 -9.17 15.73 -15.24
CA ILE A 380 -8.21 16.35 -14.31
C ILE A 380 -8.97 17.07 -13.21
N GLY A 381 -8.37 17.17 -12.04
CA GLY A 381 -8.97 17.90 -10.93
C GLY A 381 -7.95 18.44 -9.96
N ALA A 382 -8.39 19.38 -9.15
CA ALA A 382 -7.65 19.89 -8.01
C ALA A 382 -8.60 20.10 -6.82
N GLU A 383 -8.10 19.78 -5.64
CA GLU A 383 -8.84 19.98 -4.41
C GLU A 383 -7.92 20.54 -3.32
N TRP A 384 -8.41 21.57 -2.62
CA TRP A 384 -7.64 22.32 -1.64
C TRP A 384 -8.43 22.56 -0.36
N ARG A 385 -7.83 22.20 0.78
CA ARG A 385 -8.31 22.54 2.11
C ARG A 385 -7.52 23.76 2.64
N PRO A 386 -8.15 24.93 2.86
CA PRO A 386 -7.47 26.13 3.34
C PRO A 386 -7.09 26.10 4.83
N GLY A 387 -7.61 25.14 5.61
CA GLY A 387 -7.28 24.98 7.04
C GLY A 387 -7.89 26.06 7.95
N PHE A 388 -9.03 26.65 7.58
CA PHE A 388 -9.71 27.65 8.41
C PHE A 388 -10.24 27.01 9.70
N ALA A 389 -9.78 27.48 10.86
CA ALA A 389 -10.21 26.96 12.16
C ALA A 389 -11.72 27.06 12.40
N ALA A 390 -12.39 28.07 11.82
CA ALA A 390 -13.83 28.24 11.92
C ALA A 390 -14.62 27.28 11.01
N LEU A 391 -13.99 26.71 9.99
CA LEU A 391 -14.58 25.83 8.97
C LEU A 391 -13.60 24.69 8.64
N PRO A 392 -13.26 23.81 9.61
CA PRO A 392 -12.22 22.80 9.44
C PRO A 392 -12.56 21.78 8.34
N GLY A 393 -13.85 21.61 8.05
CA GLY A 393 -14.39 20.73 7.03
C GLY A 393 -14.40 21.29 5.61
N LEU A 394 -14.08 22.57 5.39
CA LEU A 394 -14.21 23.19 4.07
C LEU A 394 -13.07 22.78 3.12
N ALA A 395 -13.41 22.41 1.90
CA ALA A 395 -12.49 22.24 0.78
C ALA A 395 -13.04 22.91 -0.49
N PHE A 396 -12.15 23.45 -1.31
CA PHE A 396 -12.45 23.97 -2.64
C PHE A 396 -12.06 22.94 -3.68
N ARG A 397 -12.90 22.75 -4.69
CA ARG A 397 -12.72 21.73 -5.71
C ARG A 397 -12.95 22.30 -7.10
N VAL A 398 -12.12 21.86 -8.05
CA VAL A 398 -12.30 22.09 -9.47
C VAL A 398 -12.00 20.80 -10.22
N ASP A 399 -12.85 20.46 -11.19
CA ASP A 399 -12.67 19.33 -12.08
C ASP A 399 -12.90 19.76 -13.52
N GLY A 400 -12.16 19.16 -14.45
CA GLY A 400 -12.36 19.28 -15.89
C GLY A 400 -12.38 17.89 -16.51
N ALA A 401 -13.28 17.68 -17.46
CA ALA A 401 -13.38 16.45 -18.23
C ALA A 401 -13.56 16.75 -19.72
N TRP A 402 -12.98 15.91 -20.56
CA TRP A 402 -13.05 15.99 -22.01
C TRP A 402 -13.15 14.59 -22.58
N GLY A 403 -13.99 14.38 -23.59
CA GLY A 403 -14.20 13.07 -24.17
C GLY A 403 -14.54 13.13 -25.65
N ASP A 404 -14.99 11.99 -26.16
CA ASP A 404 -15.49 11.85 -27.52
C ASP A 404 -16.77 12.69 -27.75
N ASP A 405 -17.18 12.86 -29.01
CA ASP A 405 -18.36 13.64 -29.42
C ASP A 405 -18.37 15.10 -28.94
N ASP A 406 -17.19 15.73 -28.90
CA ASP A 406 -16.97 17.11 -28.44
C ASP A 406 -17.41 17.36 -26.98
N TYR A 407 -17.51 16.30 -26.16
CA TYR A 407 -17.86 16.43 -24.75
C TYR A 407 -16.78 17.19 -23.98
N GLU A 408 -17.16 18.31 -23.39
CA GLU A 408 -16.38 19.02 -22.38
C GLU A 408 -17.24 19.34 -21.16
N SER A 409 -16.69 19.14 -19.96
CA SER A 409 -17.33 19.61 -18.74
C SER A 409 -16.34 20.16 -17.73
N TYR A 410 -16.78 21.19 -17.00
CA TYR A 410 -16.05 21.82 -15.93
C TYR A 410 -16.95 21.87 -14.69
N LEU A 411 -16.38 21.59 -13.53
CA LEU A 411 -17.05 21.73 -12.24
C LEU A 411 -16.17 22.59 -11.33
N GLY A 412 -16.77 23.59 -10.70
CA GLY A 412 -16.11 24.42 -9.70
C GLY A 412 -17.01 24.60 -8.48
N GLY A 413 -16.53 24.21 -7.30
CA GLY A 413 -17.38 24.20 -6.12
C GLY A 413 -16.66 24.06 -4.79
N ILE A 414 -17.48 23.80 -3.78
CA ILE A 414 -17.04 23.55 -2.41
C ILE A 414 -17.56 22.21 -1.93
N THR A 415 -16.75 21.55 -1.13
CA THR A 415 -17.14 20.37 -0.37
C THR A 415 -16.95 20.66 1.11
N TYR A 416 -17.95 20.31 1.92
CA TYR A 416 -17.87 20.41 3.37
C TYR A 416 -17.96 19.03 4.00
N TYR A 417 -16.93 18.69 4.78
CA TYR A 417 -16.81 17.45 5.54
C TYR A 417 -17.17 17.69 7.01
N PHE A 418 -18.18 16.99 7.52
CA PHE A 418 -18.70 17.16 8.88
C PHE A 418 -18.00 16.29 9.93
N GLY A 419 -17.15 15.36 9.51
CA GLY A 419 -16.41 14.44 10.36
C GLY A 419 -15.27 15.10 11.14
N ALA A 420 -14.43 14.25 11.74
CA ALA A 420 -13.30 14.71 12.53
C ALA A 420 -12.36 15.61 11.70
N ASP A 421 -11.79 16.63 12.34
CA ASP A 421 -10.77 17.46 11.72
C ASP A 421 -9.58 16.60 11.30
N ALA A 422 -9.27 16.64 10.02
CA ALA A 422 -8.34 15.74 9.35
C ALA A 422 -7.85 16.41 8.08
N SER A 423 -6.58 16.16 7.73
CA SER A 423 -6.01 16.61 6.47
C SER A 423 -6.84 16.13 5.28
N LEU A 424 -6.79 16.83 4.15
CA LEU A 424 -7.51 16.41 2.94
C LEU A 424 -7.16 14.95 2.56
N LYS A 425 -5.88 14.59 2.65
CA LYS A 425 -5.40 13.22 2.42
C LYS A 425 -6.03 12.20 3.36
N ASP A 426 -6.12 12.52 4.65
CA ASP A 426 -6.73 11.65 5.64
C ASP A 426 -8.24 11.50 5.39
N ARG A 427 -8.94 12.56 4.98
CA ARG A 427 -10.37 12.46 4.62
C ARG A 427 -10.61 11.46 3.51
N HIS A 428 -9.86 11.58 2.42
CA HIS A 428 -9.97 10.66 1.29
C HIS A 428 -9.58 9.22 1.66
N ARG A 429 -8.63 9.01 2.58
CA ARG A 429 -8.14 7.67 2.94
C ARG A 429 -8.78 7.05 4.18
N LYS A 430 -9.54 7.78 4.97
CA LYS A 430 -10.09 7.29 6.25
C LYS A 430 -11.57 7.56 6.42
N GLN A 431 -12.09 8.58 5.75
CA GLN A 431 -13.46 9.05 5.99
C GLN A 431 -14.34 8.69 4.81
N ASP A 432 -13.96 9.03 3.57
CA ASP A 432 -14.85 8.89 2.42
C ASP A 432 -14.17 8.28 1.20
N PRO A 433 -14.70 7.18 0.64
CA PRO A 433 -14.43 6.80 -0.73
C PRO A 433 -14.87 7.87 -1.75
N ASP A 434 -14.33 7.74 -2.97
CA ASP A 434 -14.78 8.53 -4.11
C ASP A 434 -16.19 8.13 -4.56
N SER A 435 -16.99 9.13 -4.92
CA SER A 435 -18.37 8.94 -5.38
C SER A 435 -18.45 8.03 -6.62
N ALA A 436 -19.45 7.15 -6.68
CA ALA A 436 -19.82 6.43 -7.89
C ALA A 436 -20.70 7.28 -8.82
N LEU A 437 -21.46 8.24 -8.26
CA LEU A 437 -22.40 9.07 -9.02
C LEU A 437 -21.74 10.04 -9.98
N PHE A 438 -20.57 10.60 -9.66
CA PHE A 438 -19.95 11.64 -10.49
C PHE A 438 -19.69 11.17 -11.93
N THR A 439 -19.00 10.03 -12.08
CA THR A 439 -18.72 9.44 -13.41
C THR A 439 -19.96 8.88 -14.10
N LEU A 440 -21.02 8.56 -13.35
CA LEU A 440 -22.28 8.10 -13.90
C LEU A 440 -23.06 9.27 -14.51
N PHE A 441 -23.11 10.41 -13.81
CA PHE A 441 -23.74 11.62 -14.30
C PHE A 441 -23.06 12.14 -15.57
N GLN A 442 -21.72 12.09 -15.62
CA GLN A 442 -20.98 12.45 -16.84
C GLN A 442 -21.36 11.56 -18.03
N ALA A 443 -21.55 10.25 -17.81
CA ALA A 443 -21.95 9.33 -18.87
C ALA A 443 -23.40 9.58 -19.35
N VAL A 444 -24.34 9.80 -18.41
CA VAL A 444 -25.73 10.14 -18.76
C VAL A 444 -25.79 11.47 -19.52
N GLN A 445 -25.05 12.49 -19.09
CA GLN A 445 -24.99 13.79 -19.78
C GLN A 445 -24.30 13.72 -21.16
N ALA A 446 -23.26 12.90 -21.30
CA ALA A 446 -22.62 12.67 -22.59
C ALA A 446 -23.60 12.02 -23.58
N GLU A 447 -24.35 11.00 -23.15
CA GLU A 447 -25.38 10.37 -23.98
C GLU A 447 -26.52 11.32 -24.31
N GLN A 448 -26.98 12.11 -23.34
CA GLN A 448 -27.95 13.18 -23.57
C GLN A 448 -27.47 14.14 -24.67
N THR A 449 -26.24 14.64 -24.56
CA THR A 449 -25.63 15.52 -25.57
C THR A 449 -25.61 14.85 -26.96
N ARG A 450 -25.25 13.56 -27.01
CA ARG A 450 -25.23 12.78 -28.25
C ARG A 450 -26.63 12.72 -28.87
N LEU A 451 -27.67 12.52 -28.07
CA LEU A 451 -29.06 12.51 -28.51
C LEU A 451 -29.55 13.91 -28.93
N CYS A 452 -29.21 14.97 -28.19
CA CYS A 452 -29.47 16.36 -28.58
C CYS A 452 -28.93 16.64 -29.99
N ASN A 453 -27.67 16.29 -30.23
CA ASN A 453 -27.00 16.48 -31.52
C ASN A 453 -27.64 15.66 -32.64
N GLN A 454 -28.13 14.46 -32.34
CA GLN A 454 -28.77 13.57 -33.31
C GLN A 454 -30.20 14.01 -33.68
N TYR A 455 -30.98 14.51 -32.71
CA TYR A 455 -32.41 14.80 -32.88
C TYR A 455 -32.77 16.29 -32.90
N GLY A 456 -31.79 17.18 -32.67
CA GLY A 456 -31.94 18.63 -32.80
C GLY A 456 -32.84 19.27 -31.75
N GLY A 457 -32.87 18.70 -30.54
CA GLY A 457 -33.81 19.08 -29.48
C GLY A 457 -33.14 19.21 -28.12
N CYS A 458 -32.26 20.20 -27.99
CA CYS A 458 -31.80 20.89 -26.78
C CYS A 458 -31.53 22.33 -27.27
#